data_AF-A0A924TY51-F1
#
_entry.id   AF-A0A924TY51-F1
#
_cell.length_a   1.000
_cell.length_b   1.000
_cell.length_c   1.000
_cell.angle_alpha   90.00
_cell.angle_beta   90.00
_cell.angle_gamma   90.00
#
_symmetry.space_group_name_H-M   'P 1'
#
loop_
_entity.id
_entity.type
_entity.pdbx_description
1 polymer ?
#
loop_
_entity_poly.entity_id
_entity_poly.type
_entity_poly.pdbx_seq_one_letter_code
_entity_poly.pdbx_strand_id
1 'polypeptide(L)'
;TDAFLQQLGQVPSKVECGCPNHLADLLTKLNAFERYSLECESANIKDAAMHALMYSASGHCREFLEEVLRRLMAHEGMPEPRP
;
A
#
# COMPACT_ATOMS: atom_id res chain seq x y z
N THR A 1 9.55 1.49 -0.68
CA THR A 1 9.69 0.04 -0.39
C THR A 1 8.84 -0.38 0.80
N ASP A 2 8.54 -1.68 0.94
CA ASP A 2 7.80 -2.23 2.11
C ASP A 2 8.47 -1.92 3.44
N ALA A 3 9.81 -1.98 3.49
CA ALA A 3 10.58 -1.64 4.68
C ALA A 3 10.36 -0.18 5.12
N PHE A 4 10.22 0.74 4.17
CA PHE A 4 9.88 2.12 4.47
C PHE A 4 8.47 2.25 5.05
N LEU A 5 7.48 1.56 4.48
CA LEU A 5 6.10 1.61 4.99
C LEU A 5 6.01 1.06 6.41
N GLN A 6 6.69 -0.05 6.69
CA GLN A 6 6.81 -0.58 8.05
C GLN A 6 7.45 0.43 9.01
N GLN A 7 8.55 1.06 8.61
CA GLN A 7 9.20 2.08 9.43
C GLN A 7 8.26 3.27 9.69
N LEU A 8 7.57 3.76 8.66
CA LEU A 8 6.66 4.90 8.76
C LEU A 8 5.48 4.58 9.68
N GLY A 9 4.93 3.37 9.63
CA GLY A 9 3.86 2.92 10.51
C GLY A 9 4.27 2.75 11.98
N GLN A 10 5.53 2.43 12.26
CA GLN A 10 6.03 2.14 13.61
C GLN A 10 6.54 3.36 14.38
N VAL A 11 6.91 4.44 13.69
CA VAL A 11 7.43 5.66 14.33
C VAL A 11 6.25 6.56 14.72
N PRO A 12 6.23 7.14 15.94
CA PRO A 12 5.23 8.13 16.31
C PRO A 12 5.13 9.24 15.26
N SER A 13 3.92 9.48 14.77
CA SER A 13 3.67 10.51 13.76
C SER A 13 4.09 11.88 14.29
N LYS A 14 4.82 12.64 13.48
CA LYS A 14 5.07 14.07 13.71
C LYS A 14 3.84 14.93 13.39
N VAL A 15 2.87 14.35 12.69
CA VAL A 15 1.58 14.95 12.34
C VAL A 15 0.54 14.52 13.35
N GLU A 16 -0.15 15.46 14.00
CA GLU A 16 -1.12 15.18 15.07
C GLU A 16 -2.23 14.21 14.63
N CYS A 17 -2.68 14.28 13.37
CA CYS A 17 -3.73 13.38 12.87
C CYS A 17 -3.27 11.93 12.67
N GLY A 18 -1.97 11.63 12.74
CA GLY A 18 -1.44 10.28 12.46
C GLY A 18 -1.57 9.82 11.00
N CYS A 19 -1.99 10.71 10.09
CA CYS A 19 -2.30 10.37 8.71
C CYS A 19 -1.18 9.62 7.96
N PRO A 20 0.12 9.96 8.12
CA PRO A 20 1.20 9.22 7.47
C PRO A 20 1.25 7.74 7.88
N ASN A 21 1.08 7.43 9.17
CA ASN A 21 1.06 6.07 9.69
C ASN A 21 -0.15 5.29 9.16
N HIS A 22 -1.33 5.90 9.19
CA HIS A 22 -2.55 5.26 8.68
C HIS A 22 -2.45 4.91 7.20
N LEU A 23 -1.84 5.80 6.41
CA LEU A 23 -1.65 5.56 4.99
C LEU A 23 -0.58 4.48 4.73
N ALA A 24 0.48 4.43 5.54
CA ALA A 24 1.47 3.36 5.51
C ALA A 24 0.85 1.98 5.83
N ASP A 25 -0.06 1.92 6.81
CA ASP A 25 -0.78 0.69 7.17
C ASP A 25 -1.69 0.21 6.02
N LEU A 26 -2.40 1.13 5.35
CA LEU A 26 -3.23 0.81 4.20
C LEU A 26 -2.40 0.27 3.03
N LEU A 27 -1.28 0.92 2.71
CA LEU A 27 -0.36 0.47 1.66
C LEU A 27 0.23 -0.90 1.98
N THR A 28 0.60 -1.15 3.24
CA THR A 28 1.08 -2.46 3.68
C THR A 28 0.03 -3.54 3.47
N LYS A 29 -1.24 -3.25 3.78
CA LYS A 29 -2.36 -4.19 3.53
C LYS A 29 -2.60 -4.43 2.05
N LEU A 30 -2.50 -3.40 1.21
CA LEU A 30 -2.64 -3.54 -0.24
C LEU A 30 -1.52 -4.40 -0.83
N ASN A 31 -0.26 -4.18 -0.44
CA ASN A 31 0.87 -5.02 -0.87
C ASN A 31 0.68 -6.48 -0.46
N ALA A 32 0.23 -6.72 0.77
CA ALA A 32 -0.06 -8.08 1.24
C ALA A 32 -1.20 -8.74 0.44
N PHE A 33 -2.27 -7.98 0.14
CA PHE A 33 -3.41 -8.49 -0.60
C PHE A 33 -3.09 -8.73 -2.08
N GLU A 34 -2.27 -7.88 -2.69
CA GLU A 34 -1.79 -8.06 -4.06
C GLU A 34 -0.98 -9.37 -4.18
N ARG A 35 0.01 -9.56 -3.29
CA ARG A 35 0.80 -10.80 -3.26
C ARG A 35 -0.08 -12.02 -3.01
N TYR A 36 -1.01 -11.93 -2.05
CA TYR A 36 -1.97 -12.99 -1.79
C TYR A 36 -2.81 -13.31 -3.02
N SER A 37 -3.33 -12.30 -3.72
CA SER A 37 -4.16 -12.49 -4.92
C SER A 37 -3.39 -13.11 -6.08
N LEU A 38 -2.07 -12.88 -6.16
CA LEU A 38 -1.19 -13.50 -7.15
C LEU A 38 -0.87 -14.96 -6.82
N GLU A 39 -0.73 -15.28 -5.53
CA GLU A 39 -0.33 -16.61 -5.03
C GLU A 39 -1.53 -17.53 -4.71
N CYS A 40 -2.75 -16.99 -4.78
CA CYS A 40 -3.96 -17.73 -4.39
C CYS A 40 -4.24 -18.90 -5.35
N GLU A 41 -4.52 -20.07 -4.78
CA GLU A 41 -4.94 -21.23 -5.57
C GLU A 41 -6.29 -20.95 -6.24
N SER A 42 -6.38 -21.28 -7.53
CA SER A 42 -7.61 -21.09 -8.31
C SER A 42 -8.27 -22.43 -8.62
N ALA A 43 -9.52 -22.60 -8.22
CA ALA A 43 -10.25 -23.85 -8.44
C ALA A 43 -10.70 -24.06 -9.89
N ASN A 44 -10.81 -22.98 -10.67
CA ASN A 44 -11.19 -23.00 -12.09
C ASN A 44 -10.82 -21.68 -12.79
N ILE A 45 -11.08 -21.58 -14.10
CA ILE A 45 -10.75 -20.41 -14.93
C ILE A 45 -11.48 -19.14 -14.47
N LYS A 46 -12.74 -19.23 -14.01
CA LYS A 46 -13.48 -18.06 -13.54
C LYS A 46 -12.87 -17.51 -12.25
N ASP A 47 -12.43 -18.41 -11.38
CA ASP A 47 -11.72 -18.07 -10.14
C ASP A 47 -10.39 -17.36 -10.42
N ALA A 48 -9.59 -17.92 -11.33
CA ALA A 48 -8.33 -17.30 -11.78
C ALA A 48 -8.54 -15.89 -12.37
N ALA A 49 -9.62 -15.69 -13.14
CA ALA A 49 -9.96 -14.37 -13.67
C ALA A 49 -10.33 -13.37 -12.57
N MET A 50 -11.03 -13.82 -11.51
CA MET A 50 -11.33 -12.98 -10.36
C MET A 50 -10.08 -12.61 -9.58
N HIS A 51 -9.15 -13.54 -9.35
CA HIS A 51 -7.88 -13.26 -8.69
C HIS A 51 -7.02 -12.28 -9.48
N ALA A 52 -6.95 -12.41 -10.81
CA ALA A 52 -6.25 -11.46 -11.67
C ALA A 52 -6.87 -10.05 -11.60
N LEU A 53 -8.20 -9.96 -11.54
CA LEU A 53 -8.90 -8.69 -11.33
C LEU A 53 -8.57 -8.08 -9.95
N MET A 54 -8.59 -8.88 -8.88
CA MET A 54 -8.25 -8.42 -7.52
C MET A 54 -6.80 -7.94 -7.42
N TYR A 55 -5.86 -8.66 -8.04
CA TYR A 55 -4.46 -8.27 -8.18
C TYR A 55 -4.34 -6.91 -8.87
N SER A 56 -4.95 -6.74 -10.04
CA SER A 56 -4.91 -5.48 -10.79
C SER A 56 -5.57 -4.33 -10.03
N ALA A 57 -6.73 -4.55 -9.43
CA ALA A 57 -7.46 -3.52 -8.69
C ALA A 57 -6.68 -3.04 -7.45
N SER A 58 -6.08 -3.98 -6.70
CA SER A 58 -5.26 -3.65 -5.53
C SER A 58 -3.98 -2.91 -5.90
N GLY A 59 -3.32 -3.30 -7.00
CA GLY A 59 -2.18 -2.57 -7.55
C GLY A 59 -2.50 -1.13 -7.93
N HIS A 60 -3.63 -0.88 -8.62
CA HIS A 60 -4.06 0.48 -8.95
C HIS A 60 -4.38 1.32 -7.70
N CYS A 61 -5.06 0.74 -6.71
CA CYS A 61 -5.32 1.42 -5.44
C CYS A 61 -4.03 1.76 -4.71
N ARG A 62 -3.05 0.85 -4.70
CA ARG A 62 -1.73 1.08 -4.11
C ARG A 62 -1.04 2.27 -4.77
N GLU A 63 -0.89 2.25 -6.09
CA GLU A 63 -0.21 3.33 -6.83
C GLU A 63 -0.85 4.70 -6.55
N PHE A 64 -2.18 4.75 -6.52
CA PHE A 64 -2.90 5.97 -6.17
C PHE A 64 -2.62 6.43 -4.73
N LEU A 65 -2.64 5.52 -3.76
CA LEU A 65 -2.36 5.86 -2.36
C LEU A 65 -0.88 6.19 -2.10
N GLU A 66 0.05 5.62 -2.86
CA GLU A 66 1.47 5.99 -2.83
C GLU A 66 1.68 7.43 -3.29
N GLU A 67 0.98 7.86 -4.35
CA GLU A 67 0.96 9.25 -4.79
C GLU A 67 0.41 10.18 -3.71
N VAL A 68 -0.69 9.78 -3.05
CA VAL A 68 -1.26 10.54 -1.93
C VAL A 68 -0.25 10.63 -0.77
N LEU A 69 0.46 9.54 -0.45
CA LEU A 69 1.46 9.52 0.61
C LEU A 69 2.62 10.46 0.28
N ARG A 70 3.11 10.44 -0.96
CA ARG A 70 4.18 11.34 -1.41
C ARG A 70 3.77 12.80 -1.28
N ARG A 71 2.52 13.15 -1.63
CA ARG A 71 1.98 14.51 -1.45
C ARG A 71 1.84 14.90 0.01
N LEU A 72 1.33 14.00 0.86
CA LEU A 72 1.22 14.23 2.29
C LEU A 72 2.61 14.48 2.91
N MET A 73 3.58 13.64 2.58
CA MET A 73 4.95 13.80 3.09
C MET A 73 5.60 15.11 2.65
N ALA A 74 5.40 15.51 1.39
CA ALA A 74 5.88 16.80 0.89
C ALA A 74 5.23 17.99 1.63
N HIS A 75 3.92 17.91 1.91
CA HIS A 75 3.19 18.91 2.69
C HIS A 75 3.75 19.04 4.12
N GLU A 76 4.12 17.92 4.74
CA GLU A 76 4.64 17.86 6.12
C GLU A 76 6.17 18.07 6.21
N GLY A 77 6.85 18.34 5.09
CA GLY A 77 8.31 18.51 5.05
C GLY A 77 9.10 17.23 5.37
N MET A 78 8.52 16.06 5.13
CA MET A 78 9.13 14.75 5.38
C MET A 78 9.88 14.24 4.14
N PRO A 79 11.03 13.55 4.31
CA PRO A 79 11.79 13.02 3.19
C PRO A 79 11.06 11.86 2.51
N GLU A 80 11.01 11.86 1.18
CA GLU A 80 10.29 10.85 0.38
C GLU A 80 10.87 9.43 0.56
N PRO A 81 10.03 8.37 0.50
CA PRO A 81 10.51 7.01 0.34
C PRO A 81 11.42 6.87 -0.87
N ARG A 82 12.64 6.38 -0.66
CA ARG A 82 13.48 5.93 -1.78
C ARG A 82 12.85 4.67 -2.42
N PRO A 83 12.89 4.56 -3.76
CA PRO A 83 12.46 3.36 -4.48
C PRO A 83 13.27 2.13 -4.05
#